data_AF-A0A0V0GM93-F1
#
_entry.id   AF-A0A0V0GM93-F1
#
_cell.length_a   1.000
_cell.length_b   1.000
_cell.length_c   1.000
_cell.angle_alpha   90.00
_cell.angle_beta   90.00
_cell.angle_gamma   90.00
#
_symmetry.space_group_name_H-M   'P 1'
#
loop_
_entity.id
_entity.type
_entity.pdbx_description
1 polymer ?
#
loop_
_entity_poly.entity_id
_entity_poly.type
_entity_poly.pdbx_seq_one_letter_code
_entity_poly.pdbx_strand_id
1 'polypeptide(L)'
;MLDPQERDAVILHVAIKEKPILDYTSIIELSCIYSPQDFLAVKCAYQARYKRSLEEDLAQHCTGDLRKLLVSVVGIYRYAGDEMMQS
;
A
#
# COMPACT_ATOMS: atom_id res chain seq x y z
N MET A 1 -11.80 0.01 -19.33
CA MET A 1 -10.40 0.06 -18.82
C MET A 1 -10.48 0.40 -17.35
N LEU A 2 -9.70 -0.26 -16.49
CA LEU A 2 -9.58 0.15 -15.10
C LEU A 2 -8.72 1.42 -15.03
N ASP A 3 -9.10 2.36 -14.16
CA ASP A 3 -8.23 3.48 -13.81
C ASP A 3 -6.91 2.97 -13.20
N PRO A 4 -5.79 3.70 -13.33
CA PRO A 4 -4.49 3.28 -12.84
C PRO A 4 -4.52 2.83 -11.37
N GLN A 5 -5.24 3.57 -10.53
CA GLN A 5 -5.36 3.31 -9.10
C GLN A 5 -6.16 2.04 -8.80
N GLU A 6 -7.19 1.75 -9.58
CA GLU A 6 -7.95 0.51 -9.45
C GLU A 6 -7.13 -0.71 -9.89
N ARG A 7 -6.35 -0.58 -10.97
CA ARG A 7 -5.44 -1.64 -11.41
C ARG A 7 -4.43 -1.97 -10.32
N ASP A 8 -3.82 -0.96 -9.72
CA ASP A 8 -2.80 -1.16 -8.70
C ASP A 8 -3.39 -1.68 -7.38
N ALA A 9 -4.63 -1.27 -7.05
CA ALA A 9 -5.39 -1.88 -5.97
C ALA A 9 -5.63 -3.38 -6.19
N VAL A 10 -5.92 -3.80 -7.42
CA VAL A 10 -6.03 -5.22 -7.78
C VAL A 10 -4.68 -5.93 -7.60
N ILE A 11 -3.58 -5.34 -8.08
CA ILE A 11 -2.24 -5.92 -7.93
C ILE A 11 -1.90 -6.15 -6.45
N LEU A 12 -2.16 -5.16 -5.59
CA LEU A 12 -1.98 -5.30 -4.14
C LEU A 12 -2.85 -6.41 -3.55
N HIS A 13 -4.09 -6.55 -4.01
CA HIS A 13 -4.97 -7.60 -3.52
C HIS A 13 -4.47 -8.98 -3.90
N VAL A 14 -4.07 -9.17 -5.16
CA VAL A 14 -3.49 -10.43 -5.63
C VAL A 14 -2.21 -10.77 -4.85
N ALA A 15 -1.35 -9.77 -4.63
CA ALA A 15 -0.10 -9.91 -3.87
C ALA A 15 -0.31 -10.36 -2.42
N ILE A 16 -1.43 -9.98 -1.81
CA ILE A 16 -1.75 -10.29 -0.40
C ILE A 16 -2.58 -11.56 -0.25
N LYS A 17 -3.57 -11.77 -1.11
CA LYS A 17 -4.69 -12.69 -0.87
C LYS A 17 -4.75 -13.88 -1.81
N GLU A 18 -4.35 -13.72 -3.06
CA GLU A 18 -4.56 -14.73 -4.09
C GLU A 18 -3.33 -15.62 -4.32
N LYS A 19 -2.14 -15.12 -3.98
CA LYS A 19 -0.92 -15.93 -4.05
C LYS A 19 -0.76 -16.82 -2.81
N PRO A 20 -0.21 -18.04 -2.98
CA PRO A 20 0.08 -18.94 -1.85
C PRO A 20 1.17 -18.38 -0.92
N ILE A 21 2.03 -17.50 -1.46
CA ILE A 21 3.09 -16.80 -0.74
C ILE A 21 2.92 -15.32 -1.01
N LEU A 22 3.02 -14.52 0.05
CA LEU A 22 2.92 -13.07 0.00
C LEU A 22 3.97 -12.46 -0.93
N ASP A 23 3.53 -11.61 -1.86
CA ASP A 23 4.42 -10.88 -2.77
C ASP A 23 4.80 -9.52 -2.18
N TYR A 24 5.71 -9.54 -1.20
CA TYR A 24 6.17 -8.34 -0.52
C TYR A 24 6.87 -7.36 -1.47
N THR A 25 7.51 -7.85 -2.53
CA THR A 25 8.16 -6.99 -3.54
C THR A 25 7.14 -6.08 -4.21
N SER A 26 6.02 -6.60 -4.73
CA SER A 26 5.00 -5.76 -5.37
C SER A 26 4.42 -4.71 -4.40
N ILE A 27 4.24 -5.08 -3.14
CA ILE A 27 3.73 -4.19 -2.09
C ILE A 27 4.72 -3.04 -1.83
N ILE A 28 6.01 -3.37 -1.66
CA ILE A 28 7.07 -2.39 -1.38
C ILE A 28 7.29 -1.49 -2.59
N GLU A 29 7.37 -2.06 -3.80
CA GLU A 29 7.57 -1.32 -5.04
C GLU A 29 6.46 -0.30 -5.24
N LEU A 30 5.18 -0.71 -5.20
CA LEU A 30 4.06 0.22 -5.34
C LEU A 30 4.07 1.30 -4.25
N SER A 31 4.41 0.95 -3.01
CA SER A 31 4.48 1.94 -1.92
C SER A 31 5.64 2.94 -2.06
N CYS A 32 6.71 2.55 -2.74
CA CYS A 32 7.92 3.37 -2.89
C CYS A 32 7.96 4.19 -4.18
N ILE A 33 7.36 3.72 -5.27
CA ILE A 33 7.34 4.44 -6.55
C ILE A 33 6.28 5.55 -6.57
N TYR A 34 5.21 5.41 -5.80
CA TYR A 34 4.12 6.38 -5.78
C TYR A 34 4.41 7.54 -4.82
N SER A 35 3.98 8.74 -5.21
CA SER A 35 3.86 9.86 -4.27
C SER A 35 2.85 9.50 -3.18
N PRO A 36 2.95 10.07 -1.97
CA PRO A 36 2.01 9.79 -0.88
C PRO A 36 0.54 10.00 -1.27
N GLN A 37 0.26 11.02 -2.10
CA GLN A 37 -1.08 11.33 -2.59
C GLN A 37 -1.58 10.29 -3.60
N ASP A 38 -0.74 9.86 -4.54
CA ASP A 38 -1.10 8.82 -5.51
C ASP A 38 -1.33 7.48 -4.82
N PHE A 39 -0.45 7.13 -3.87
CA PHE A 39 -0.60 5.90 -3.10
C PHE A 39 -1.86 5.92 -2.22
N LEU A 40 -2.23 7.08 -1.68
CA LEU A 40 -3.51 7.24 -0.99
C LEU A 40 -4.69 6.97 -1.94
N ALA A 41 -4.65 7.46 -3.17
CA ALA A 41 -5.70 7.19 -4.14
C ALA A 41 -5.80 5.68 -4.46
N VAL A 42 -4.68 4.97 -4.55
CA VAL A 42 -4.65 3.49 -4.68
C VAL A 42 -5.28 2.81 -3.46
N LYS A 43 -4.96 3.25 -2.24
CA LYS A 43 -5.55 2.72 -0.99
C LYS A 43 -7.05 2.97 -0.92
N CYS A 44 -7.51 4.15 -1.32
CA CYS A 44 -8.94 4.46 -1.43
C CYS A 44 -9.65 3.56 -2.45
N ALA A 45 -9.04 3.34 -3.62
CA ALA A 45 -9.57 2.41 -4.61
C ALA A 45 -9.62 0.97 -4.08
N TYR A 46 -8.57 0.53 -3.38
CA TYR A 46 -8.53 -0.77 -2.70
C TYR A 46 -9.67 -0.93 -1.69
N GLN A 47 -9.83 0.04 -0.79
CA GLN A 47 -10.88 0.01 0.22
C GLN A 47 -12.28 0.08 -0.38
N ALA A 48 -12.48 0.90 -1.42
CA ALA A 48 -13.76 0.99 -2.12
C ALA A 48 -14.14 -0.34 -2.77
N ARG A 49 -13.15 -1.05 -3.34
CA ARG A 49 -13.34 -2.32 -4.06
C ARG A 49 -13.51 -3.53 -3.14
N TYR A 50 -12.64 -3.66 -2.13
CA TYR A 50 -12.57 -4.85 -1.27
C TYR A 50 -13.23 -4.67 0.09
N LYS A 51 -13.76 -3.47 0.38
CA LYS A 51 -14.44 -3.11 1.64
C LYS A 51 -13.56 -3.34 2.88
N ARG A 52 -12.24 -3.32 2.71
CA ARG A 52 -11.22 -3.47 3.75
C ARG A 52 -10.02 -2.60 3.43
N SER A 53 -9.35 -2.11 4.47
CA SER A 53 -8.12 -1.33 4.29
C SER A 53 -6.95 -2.24 3.92
N LEU A 54 -6.01 -1.72 3.13
CA LEU A 54 -4.79 -2.44 2.75
C LEU A 54 -4.02 -2.90 4.00
N GLU A 55 -3.94 -2.05 5.00
CA GLU A 55 -3.29 -2.29 6.28
C GLU A 55 -3.93 -3.44 7.06
N GLU A 56 -5.26 -3.58 6.99
CA GLU A 56 -5.98 -4.64 7.68
C GLU A 56 -5.72 -5.99 7.04
N ASP A 57 -5.74 -6.07 5.70
CA ASP A 57 -5.40 -7.32 5.00
C ASP A 57 -3.92 -7.67 5.22
N LEU A 58 -2.99 -6.72 5.21
CA LEU A 58 -1.59 -6.98 5.58
C LEU A 58 -1.46 -7.48 7.03
N ALA A 59 -2.22 -6.90 7.97
CA ALA A 59 -2.16 -7.30 9.37
C ALA A 59 -2.69 -8.71 9.63
N GLN A 60 -3.65 -9.16 8.81
CA GLN A 60 -4.25 -10.50 8.87
C GLN A 60 -3.42 -11.57 8.14
N HIS A 61 -2.81 -11.22 7.01
CA HIS A 61 -2.08 -12.16 6.15
C HIS A 61 -0.59 -12.25 6.48
N CYS A 62 -0.05 -11.29 7.23
CA CYS A 62 1.35 -11.29 7.64
C CYS A 62 1.48 -11.51 9.16
N THR A 63 2.57 -12.15 9.58
CA THR A 63 2.90 -12.35 11.00
C THR A 63 4.31 -11.84 11.32
N GLY A 64 4.59 -11.63 12.61
CA GLY A 64 5.93 -11.26 13.08
C GLY A 64 6.42 -9.91 12.55
N ASP A 65 7.73 -9.80 12.31
CA ASP A 65 8.38 -8.55 11.90
C ASP A 65 8.07 -8.16 10.46
N LEU A 66 7.76 -9.14 9.59
CA LEU A 66 7.33 -8.86 8.22
C LEU A 66 6.02 -8.04 8.21
N ARG A 67 5.06 -8.37 9.07
CA ARG A 67 3.85 -7.56 9.24
C ARG A 67 4.18 -6.14 9.68
N LYS A 68 5.00 -5.99 10.71
CA LYS A 68 5.36 -4.66 11.24
C LYS A 68 6.02 -3.82 10.17
N LEU A 69 6.93 -4.41 9.39
CA LEU A 69 7.61 -3.75 8.29
C LEU A 69 6.62 -3.30 7.21
N LEU A 70 5.80 -4.22 6.68
CA LEU A 70 4.89 -3.91 5.58
C LEU A 70 3.81 -2.91 5.97
N VAL A 71 3.19 -3.08 7.14
CA VAL A 71 2.20 -2.12 7.66
C VAL A 71 2.83 -0.74 7.86
N SER A 72 4.08 -0.68 8.32
CA SER A 72 4.79 0.60 8.41
C SER A 72 5.05 1.20 7.03
N VAL A 73 5.53 0.42 6.07
CA VAL A 73 5.79 0.90 4.70
C VAL A 73 4.53 1.46 4.04
N VAL A 74 3.39 0.77 4.14
CA VAL A 74 2.12 1.26 3.54
C VAL A 74 1.43 2.35 4.37
N GLY A 75 1.80 2.45 5.65
CA GLY A 75 1.26 3.42 6.61
C GLY A 75 2.06 4.72 6.68
N ILE A 76 3.30 4.74 6.18
CA ILE A 76 4.10 5.95 6.08
C ILE A 76 3.44 6.86 5.04
N TYR A 77 2.63 7.79 5.55
CA TYR A 77 2.53 9.09 4.91
C TYR A 77 3.91 9.71 5.08
N ARG A 78 4.73 9.68 4.02
CA ARG A 78 5.83 10.64 3.94
C ARG A 78 5.13 11.99 3.97
N TYR A 79 5.17 12.65 5.12
CA TYR A 79 4.88 14.08 5.19
C TYR A 79 5.87 14.68 4.19
N ALA A 80 5.38 15.03 3.00
CA ALA A 80 6.15 15.84 2.08
C ALA A 80 6.31 17.14 2.83
N GLY A 81 7.46 17.30 3.49
CA GLY A 81 7.79 18.50 4.22
C GLY A 81 7.78 19.64 3.23
N ASP A 82 6.65 20.35 3.18
CA ASP A 82 6.71 21.78 3.07
C ASP A 82 7.46 22.26 4.33
N GLU A 83 8.47 23.10 4.15
CA GLU A 83 9.31 23.70 5.20
C GLU A 83 10.55 22.90 5.68
N MET A 84 11.61 22.94 4.88
CA MET A 84 12.94 23.33 5.39
C MET A 84 13.62 24.29 4.41
N MET A 85 12.97 25.41 4.12
CA MET A 85 13.71 26.64 3.84
C MET A 85 13.78 27.39 5.16
N GLN A 86 14.84 27.18 5.93
CA GLN A 86 15.21 28.16 6.95
C GLN A 86 16.73 28.20 7.15
N SER A 87 17.25 29.38 6.81
CA SER A 87 18.57 29.98 7.04
C SER A 87 19.67 29.67 6.03
#